data_AF-A0A2V7FD07-F1
#
_entry.id   AF-A0A2V7FD07-F1
#
_cell.length_a   1.000
_cell.length_b   1.000
_cell.length_c   1.000
_cell.angle_alpha   90.00
_cell.angle_beta   90.00
_cell.angle_gamma   90.00
#
_symmetry.space_group_name_H-M   'P 1'
#
loop_
_entity.id
_entity.type
_entity.pdbx_description
1 polymer ?
#
loop_
_entity_poly.entity_id
_entity_poly.type
_entity_poly.pdbx_seq_one_letter_code
_entity_poly.pdbx_strand_id
1 'polypeptide(L)'
;MPFPEALRALNHRDFRVFWTGQLVSLIGTWMQSVAQSWLVLQLSGSPLKLGLIGTLQFAPVLLFSVVAGAIADRLPKRRLILATQSALALQAFTITALVWSGHVRYWHV
;
A
#
# COMPACT_ATOMS: atom_id res chain seq x y z
N MET A 1 -30.63 10.26 -8.96
CA MET A 1 -30.21 11.16 -10.05
C MET A 1 -28.95 10.57 -10.68
N PRO A 2 -28.95 10.25 -11.98
CA PRO A 2 -27.75 9.74 -12.64
C PRO A 2 -26.66 10.80 -12.59
N PHE A 3 -25.43 10.41 -12.23
CA PHE A 3 -24.29 11.30 -12.24
C PHE A 3 -23.99 11.84 -13.67
N PRO A 4 -23.41 13.05 -13.81
CA PRO A 4 -23.02 13.62 -15.11
C PRO A 4 -22.07 12.68 -15.88
N GLU A 5 -21.97 12.83 -17.21
CA GLU A 5 -21.28 11.87 -18.08
C GLU A 5 -19.86 11.48 -17.62
N ALA A 6 -19.11 12.45 -17.09
CA ALA A 6 -17.77 12.23 -16.52
C ALA A 6 -17.72 11.28 -15.30
N LEU A 7 -18.84 11.11 -14.59
CA LEU A 7 -18.98 10.32 -13.37
C LEU A 7 -19.90 9.10 -13.54
N ARG A 8 -20.21 8.71 -14.79
CA ARG A 8 -21.07 7.54 -15.07
C ARG A 8 -20.58 6.24 -14.42
N ALA A 9 -19.28 6.08 -14.23
CA ALA A 9 -18.72 4.91 -13.55
C ALA A 9 -19.23 4.76 -12.09
N LEU A 10 -19.52 5.86 -11.39
CA LEU A 10 -20.04 5.87 -10.01
C LEU A 10 -21.53 5.48 -9.90
N ASN A 11 -22.24 5.37 -11.02
CA ASN A 11 -23.59 4.80 -11.03
C ASN A 11 -23.58 3.30 -10.71
N HIS A 12 -22.48 2.59 -10.97
CA HIS A 12 -22.34 1.18 -10.61
C HIS A 12 -22.00 1.04 -9.12
N ARG A 13 -22.87 0.36 -8.37
CA ARG A 13 -22.72 0.17 -6.91
C ARG A 13 -21.37 -0.45 -6.53
N ASP A 14 -20.95 -1.48 -7.26
CA ASP A 14 -19.69 -2.18 -6.99
C ASP A 14 -18.47 -1.27 -7.25
N PHE A 15 -18.52 -0.46 -8.31
CA PHE A 15 -17.47 0.51 -8.60
C PHE A 15 -17.44 1.62 -7.54
N ARG A 16 -18.59 2.09 -7.08
CA ARG A 16 -18.65 3.14 -6.05
C ARG A 16 -18.03 2.68 -4.72
N VAL A 17 -18.37 1.46 -4.27
CA VAL A 17 -17.78 0.88 -3.04
C VAL A 17 -16.28 0.67 -3.19
N PHE A 18 -15.83 0.16 -4.34
CA PHE A 18 -14.42 0.01 -4.64
C PHE A 18 -13.69 1.36 -4.63
N TRP A 19 -14.25 2.36 -5.30
CA TRP A 19 -13.63 3.67 -5.44
C TRP A 19 -13.48 4.40 -4.11
N THR A 20 -14.53 4.39 -3.27
CA THR A 20 -14.43 4.98 -1.93
C THR A 20 -13.44 4.24 -1.04
N GLY A 21 -13.40 2.91 -1.11
CA GLY A 21 -12.42 2.10 -0.38
C GLY A 21 -10.99 2.37 -0.83
N GLN A 22 -10.76 2.44 -2.14
CA GLN A 22 -9.46 2.77 -2.72
C GLN A 22 -8.99 4.17 -2.33
N LEU A 23 -9.88 5.15 -2.30
CA LEU A 23 -9.53 6.51 -1.87
C LEU A 23 -8.98 6.52 -0.45
N VAL A 24 -9.67 5.85 0.48
CA VAL A 24 -9.21 5.74 1.88
C VAL A 24 -7.90 4.95 1.96
N SER A 25 -7.80 3.81 1.26
CA SER A 25 -6.58 3.01 1.23
C SER A 25 -5.38 3.81 0.71
N LEU A 26 -5.56 4.59 -0.35
CA LEU A 26 -4.48 5.37 -0.95
C LEU A 26 -3.97 6.45 0.02
N ILE A 27 -4.88 7.16 0.68
CA ILE A 27 -4.51 8.13 1.73
C ILE A 27 -3.72 7.43 2.85
N GLY A 28 -4.21 6.28 3.33
CA GLY A 28 -3.54 5.49 4.36
C GLY A 28 -2.13 5.06 3.94
N THR A 29 -1.95 4.59 2.71
CA THR A 29 -0.63 4.21 2.16
C THR A 29 0.34 5.39 2.14
N TRP A 30 -0.12 6.56 1.69
CA TRP A 30 0.72 7.76 1.69
C TRP A 30 1.10 8.22 3.10
N MET A 31 0.13 8.22 4.02
CA MET A 31 0.40 8.51 5.43
C MET A 31 1.41 7.53 6.02
N GLN A 32 1.26 6.24 5.73
CA GLN A 32 2.19 5.21 6.17
C GLN A 32 3.60 5.42 5.60
N SER A 33 3.73 5.75 4.32
CA SER A 33 5.03 6.04 3.68
C SER A 33 5.76 7.21 4.33
N VAL A 34 5.04 8.30 4.63
CA VAL A 34 5.60 9.47 5.33
C VAL A 34 6.01 9.09 6.76
N ALA A 35 5.13 8.38 7.48
CA ALA A 35 5.41 7.94 8.85
C ALA A 35 6.62 7.00 8.92
N GLN A 36 6.74 6.06 7.98
CA GLN A 36 7.90 5.18 7.85
C GLN A 36 9.18 5.96 7.58
N SER A 37 9.15 6.91 6.64
CA SER A 37 10.32 7.76 6.34
C SER A 37 10.76 8.56 7.57
N TRP A 38 9.80 9.11 8.32
CA TRP A 38 10.05 9.84 9.56
C TRP A 38 10.61 8.94 10.67
N LEU A 39 10.06 7.74 10.83
CA LEU A 39 10.49 6.76 11.83
C LEU A 39 11.93 6.29 11.59
N VAL A 40 12.31 6.04 10.34
CA VAL A 40 13.69 5.69 10.00
C VAL A 40 14.63 6.86 10.27
N LEU A 41 14.20 8.11 10.06
CA LEU A 41 14.99 9.30 10.40
C LEU A 41 15.27 9.38 11.90
N GLN A 42 14.23 9.18 12.73
CA GLN A 42 14.37 9.18 14.19
C GLN A 42 15.26 8.05 14.72
N LEU A 43 15.18 6.85 14.13
CA LEU A 43 15.93 5.68 14.61
C LEU A 43 17.38 5.63 14.11
N SER A 44 17.67 6.17 12.93
CA SER A 44 18.95 5.92 12.26
C SER A 44 20.01 6.99 12.53
N GLY A 45 19.61 8.23 12.85
CA GLY A 45 20.52 9.37 13.06
C GLY A 45 21.39 9.76 11.85
N SER A 46 21.26 9.07 10.70
CA SER A 46 22.07 9.27 9.49
C SER A 46 21.20 9.14 8.22
N PRO A 47 21.12 10.17 7.37
CA PRO A 47 20.32 10.19 6.14
C PRO A 47 20.68 9.13 5.10
N LEU A 48 21.93 8.63 5.10
CA LEU A 48 22.42 7.67 4.11
C LEU A 48 21.75 6.28 4.23
N LYS A 49 21.48 5.80 5.44
CA LYS A 49 20.79 4.51 5.66
C LYS A 49 19.33 4.58 5.24
N LEU A 50 18.71 5.75 5.39
CA LEU A 50 17.35 6.05 4.97
C LEU A 50 17.21 5.97 3.43
N GLY A 51 18.17 6.55 2.71
CA GLY A 51 18.23 6.44 1.25
C GLY A 51 18.44 5.00 0.77
N LEU A 52 19.25 4.20 1.48
CA LEU A 52 19.51 2.81 1.12
C LEU A 52 18.27 1.91 1.33
N ILE A 53 17.56 2.07 2.45
CA ILE A 53 16.32 1.32 2.72
C ILE A 53 15.22 1.73 1.74
N GLY A 54 15.07 3.03 1.48
CA GLY A 54 14.10 3.54 0.51
C GLY A 54 14.34 3.01 -0.91
N THR A 55 15.60 2.89 -1.34
CA THR A 55 15.94 2.31 -2.64
C THR A 55 15.74 0.79 -2.69
N LEU A 56 16.07 0.08 -1.62
CA LEU A 56 15.83 -1.37 -1.50
C LEU A 56 14.34 -1.73 -1.53
N GLN A 57 13.45 -0.83 -1.08
CA GLN A 57 12.00 -1.06 -1.14
C GLN A 57 11.47 -1.19 -2.59
N PHE A 58 12.17 -0.63 -3.58
CA PHE A 58 11.81 -0.77 -5.00
C PHE A 58 12.36 -2.04 -5.65
N ALA A 59 13.36 -2.69 -5.06
CA ALA A 59 13.96 -3.90 -5.63
C ALA A 59 12.96 -5.07 -5.78
N PRO A 60 12.09 -5.36 -4.78
CA PRO A 60 11.03 -6.36 -4.95
C PRO A 60 10.08 -6.00 -6.09
N VAL A 61 9.72 -4.72 -6.23
CA VAL A 61 8.82 -4.28 -7.31
C VAL A 61 9.45 -4.55 -8.67
N LEU A 62 10.74 -4.23 -8.85
CA LEU A 62 11.45 -4.48 -10.09
C LEU A 62 11.50 -5.98 -10.42
N LEU A 63 11.86 -6.82 -9.44
CA LEU A 63 12.00 -8.27 -9.63
C LEU A 63 10.66 -8.98 -9.87
N PHE A 64 9.61 -8.56 -9.15
CA PHE A 64 8.33 -9.26 -9.16
C PHE A 64 7.28 -8.61 -10.06
N SER A 65 7.50 -7.42 -10.64
CA SER A 65 6.54 -6.73 -11.51
C SER A 65 6.06 -7.58 -12.68
N VAL A 66 6.97 -8.25 -13.39
CA VAL A 66 6.66 -9.08 -14.57
C VAL A 66 5.82 -10.30 -14.17
N VAL A 67 6.21 -10.96 -13.07
CA VAL A 67 5.50 -12.14 -12.55
C VAL A 67 4.12 -11.74 -12.02
N ALA A 68 4.04 -10.63 -11.30
CA ALA A 68 2.77 -10.09 -10.80
C ALA A 68 1.82 -9.72 -11.94
N GLY A 69 2.33 -9.14 -13.04
CA GLY A 69 1.54 -8.86 -14.24
C GLY A 69 0.98 -10.13 -14.89
N ALA A 70 1.83 -11.15 -15.07
CA ALA A 70 1.39 -12.43 -15.62
C ALA A 70 0.33 -13.14 -14.75
N ILE A 71 0.43 -12.99 -13.41
CA ILE A 71 -0.58 -13.48 -12.47
C ILE A 71 -1.87 -12.66 -12.57
N ALA A 72 -1.75 -11.34 -12.71
CA ALA A 72 -2.90 -10.44 -12.78
C ALA A 72 -3.78 -10.70 -14.01
N ASP A 73 -3.19 -11.12 -15.13
CA ASP A 73 -3.93 -11.45 -16.35
C ASP A 73 -4.67 -12.79 -16.26
N ARG A 74 -4.18 -13.73 -15.43
CA ARG A 74 -4.73 -15.09 -15.32
C ARG A 74 -5.80 -15.23 -14.23
N LEU A 75 -5.78 -14.36 -13.22
CA LEU A 75 -6.68 -14.46 -12.07
C LEU A 75 -7.94 -13.59 -12.23
N PRO A 76 -9.09 -14.01 -11.65
CA PRO A 76 -10.28 -13.18 -11.64
C PRO A 76 -10.03 -11.89 -10.84
N LYS A 77 -10.13 -10.75 -11.52
CA LYS A 77 -9.81 -9.40 -11.01
C LYS A 77 -10.38 -9.12 -9.62
N ARG A 78 -11.63 -9.51 -9.34
CA ARG A 78 -12.27 -9.28 -8.03
C ARG A 78 -11.57 -10.01 -6.89
N ARG A 79 -11.15 -11.26 -7.10
CA ARG A 79 -10.43 -12.03 -6.07
C ARG A 79 -9.01 -11.50 -5.88
N LEU A 80 -8.36 -11.12 -6.97
CA LEU A 80 -7.02 -10.52 -6.92
C LEU A 80 -7.05 -9.23 -6.11
N ILE A 81 -7.99 -8.31 -6.40
CA ILE A 81 -8.15 -7.05 -5.65
C ILE A 81 -8.41 -7.32 -4.17
N LEU A 82 -9.30 -8.25 -3.83
CA LEU A 82 -9.58 -8.56 -2.43
C LEU A 82 -8.33 -9.11 -1.72
N ALA A 83 -7.59 -10.03 -2.36
CA ALA A 83 -6.37 -10.59 -1.80
C ALA A 83 -5.30 -9.51 -1.58
N THR A 84 -5.06 -8.63 -2.55
CA THR A 84 -4.06 -7.56 -2.41
C THR A 84 -4.46 -6.53 -1.37
N GLN A 85 -5.73 -6.11 -1.34
CA GLN A 85 -6.21 -5.17 -0.31
C GLN A 85 -6.14 -5.76 1.09
N SER A 86 -6.48 -7.05 1.26
CA SER A 86 -6.35 -7.74 2.54
C SER A 86 -4.89 -7.89 2.97
N ALA A 87 -3.98 -8.21 2.04
CA ALA A 87 -2.55 -8.28 2.33
C ALA A 87 -1.98 -6.92 2.77
N LEU A 88 -2.34 -5.83 2.08
CA LEU A 88 -1.96 -4.47 2.46
C LEU A 88 -2.49 -4.09 3.84
N ALA A 89 -3.77 -4.40 4.13
CA ALA A 89 -4.35 -4.14 5.44
C ALA A 89 -3.61 -4.92 6.55
N LEU A 90 -3.32 -6.20 6.33
CA LEU A 90 -2.58 -7.03 7.29
C LEU A 90 -1.16 -6.50 7.54
N GLN A 91 -0.48 -6.06 6.48
CA GLN A 91 0.85 -5.45 6.59
C GLN A 91 0.79 -4.16 7.42
N ALA A 92 -0.17 -3.28 7.14
CA ALA A 92 -0.37 -2.05 7.90
C ALA A 92 -0.63 -2.35 9.39
N PHE A 93 -1.53 -3.29 9.70
CA PHE A 93 -1.80 -3.71 11.08
C PHE A 93 -0.55 -4.28 11.76
N THR A 94 0.25 -5.06 11.05
CA THR A 94 1.49 -5.63 11.58
C THR A 94 2.47 -4.52 11.96
N ILE A 95 2.65 -3.52 11.09
CA ILE A 95 3.52 -2.37 11.36
C ILE A 95 2.97 -1.56 12.54
N THR A 96 1.66 -1.29 12.58
CA THR A 96 1.04 -0.60 13.72
C THR A 96 1.26 -1.35 15.05
N ALA A 97 1.07 -2.68 15.06
CA ALA A 97 1.30 -3.50 16.24
C ALA A 97 2.77 -3.47 16.68
N LEU A 98 3.71 -3.56 15.73
CA LEU A 98 5.15 -3.44 16.01
C LEU A 98 5.48 -2.07 16.61
N VAL A 99 4.95 -0.98 16.04
CA VAL A 99 5.14 0.39 16.55
C VAL A 99 4.59 0.50 17.97
N TRP A 100 3.37 0.03 18.20
CA TRP A 100 2.72 0.13 19.51
C TRP A 100 3.42 -0.70 20.59
N SER A 101 3.98 -1.85 20.22
CA SER A 101 4.74 -2.72 21.13
C SER A 101 6.15 -2.19 21.47
N GLY A 102 6.60 -1.08 20.87
CA GLY A 102 7.93 -0.51 21.10
C GLY A 102 9.11 -1.33 20.54
N HIS A 103 8.84 -2.43 19.83
CA HIS A 103 9.87 -3.31 19.24
C HIS A 103 10.24 -2.91 17.81
N VAL A 104 9.86 -1.71 17.36
CA VAL A 104 10.22 -1.23 16.04
C VAL A 104 11.73 -1.10 15.92
N ARG A 105 12.26 -1.83 14.94
CA ARG A 105 13.63 -1.72 14.45
C ARG A 105 13.54 -1.27 13.01
N TYR A 106 14.55 -0.54 12.55
CA TYR A 106 14.60 0.04 11.20
C TYR A 106 14.52 -1.00 10.07
N TRP A 107 14.81 -2.28 10.34
CA TRP A 107 14.68 -3.37 9.38
C TRP A 107 13.25 -3.89 9.19
N HIS A 108 12.32 -3.54 10.08
CA HIS A 108 10.90 -3.93 9.97
C HIS A 108 10.09 -2.97 9.07
N VAL A 109 10.74 -1.90 8.57
CA VAL A 109 10.15 -0.84 7.76
C VAL A 109 10.49 -1.04 6.29
#